data_AF-A0A662X5H3-F1
#
_entry.id   AF-A0A662X5H3-F1
#
_cell.length_a   1.000
_cell.length_b   1.000
_cell.length_c   1.000
_cell.angle_alpha   90.00
_cell.angle_beta   90.00
_cell.angle_gamma   90.00
#
_symmetry.space_group_name_H-M   'P 1'
#
loop_
_entity.id
_entity.type
_entity.pdbx_description
1 polymer ?
#
loop_
_entity_poly.entity_id
_entity_poly.type
_entity_poly.pdbx_seq_one_letter_code
_entity_poly.pdbx_strand_id
1 'polypeptide(L)'
;MLTPTYRPVTDQFRADSGALANAGDQELQYAPIENLAGRSQSDFPEAATFNIENGCRGFVYEEGNTVTTLAPGADFEVTWIIQAPHPGYMNLSIVKPSEDSVGKITYEIYETILSIDSFATTGGDGSTTATMPTDVSGCEAAGDCALQFYWHSDLAGQTYPTCADIIVSGSGAATTTTTTAPTTATTTAPTTATTTAPTTATTTAPTAASEEGSAETGAEATTTAPTATTAAPTATTAAPAATAATPTATTAAPEATTGAKCTRRRN
;
A
#
# COMPACT_ATOMS: atom_id res chain seq x y z
N MET A 1 0.03 -4.46 4.08
CA MET A 1 1.00 -5.24 3.28
C MET A 1 2.42 -4.75 3.57
N LEU A 2 3.43 -5.61 3.43
CA LEU A 2 4.86 -5.29 3.54
C LEU A 2 5.60 -5.62 2.23
N THR A 3 5.28 -6.77 1.63
CA THR A 3 5.74 -7.18 0.29
C THR A 3 4.52 -7.46 -0.60
N PRO A 4 4.50 -6.97 -1.86
CA PRO A 4 5.38 -5.94 -2.42
C PRO A 4 5.39 -4.64 -1.60
N THR A 5 6.50 -3.89 -1.68
CA THR A 5 6.71 -2.71 -0.82
C THR A 5 5.63 -1.66 -1.08
N TYR A 6 4.89 -1.31 -0.02
CA TYR A 6 3.83 -0.31 -0.08
C TYR A 6 4.40 1.10 -0.25
N ARG A 7 3.57 2.02 -0.74
CA ARG A 7 3.94 3.43 -0.96
C ARG A 7 4.39 4.10 0.35
N PRO A 8 5.52 4.81 0.35
CA PRO A 8 6.00 5.50 1.56
C PRO A 8 5.15 6.73 1.88
N VAL A 9 5.32 7.27 3.10
CA VAL A 9 4.85 8.62 3.42
C VAL A 9 5.87 9.60 2.86
N THR A 10 5.47 10.37 1.84
CA THR A 10 6.31 11.33 1.14
C THR A 10 6.09 12.75 1.65
N ASP A 11 6.99 13.67 1.26
CA ASP A 11 6.80 15.10 1.52
C ASP A 11 5.57 15.65 0.78
N GLN A 12 5.27 15.14 -0.42
CA GLN A 12 4.09 15.55 -1.18
C GLN A 12 2.79 15.10 -0.50
N PHE A 13 2.71 13.85 -0.03
CA PHE A 13 1.59 13.39 0.79
C PHE A 13 1.39 14.30 2.00
N ARG A 14 2.48 14.67 2.69
CA ARG A 14 2.40 15.58 3.84
C ARG A 14 1.92 16.98 3.45
N ALA A 15 2.35 17.51 2.31
CA ALA A 15 1.90 18.80 1.82
C ALA A 15 0.39 18.80 1.47
N ASP A 16 -0.11 17.69 0.93
CA ASP A 16 -1.47 17.62 0.39
C ASP A 16 -2.51 17.14 1.42
N SER A 17 -2.10 16.43 2.47
CA SER A 17 -3.02 15.73 3.38
C SER A 17 -3.61 16.60 4.50
N GLY A 18 -3.36 17.91 4.49
CA GLY A 18 -3.92 18.85 5.46
C GLY A 18 -3.61 18.45 6.91
N ALA A 19 -4.65 18.34 7.76
CA ALA A 19 -4.54 17.90 9.15
C ALA A 19 -3.70 16.64 9.40
N LEU A 20 -3.63 15.73 8.43
CA LEU A 20 -2.83 14.51 8.53
C LEU A 20 -1.32 14.75 8.39
N ALA A 21 -0.88 15.91 7.90
CA ALA A 21 0.54 16.24 7.75
C ALA A 21 1.34 16.15 9.07
N ASN A 22 0.65 16.29 10.21
CA ASN A 22 1.24 16.24 11.55
C ASN A 22 1.14 14.86 12.21
N ALA A 23 0.56 13.86 11.54
CA ALA A 23 0.51 12.49 12.02
C ALA A 23 1.87 11.79 11.82
N GLY A 24 2.14 10.80 12.68
CA GLY A 24 3.32 9.95 12.57
C GLY A 24 3.19 8.94 11.42
N ASP A 25 4.31 8.54 10.80
CA ASP A 25 4.29 7.63 9.64
C ASP A 25 3.57 6.32 9.92
N GLN A 26 3.78 5.73 11.11
CA GLN A 26 3.10 4.48 11.47
C GLN A 26 1.58 4.63 11.53
N GLU A 27 1.09 5.78 11.99
CA GLU A 27 -0.34 6.04 11.98
C GLU A 27 -0.86 6.15 10.54
N LEU A 28 -0.19 6.94 9.70
CA LEU A 28 -0.55 7.08 8.29
C LEU A 28 -0.47 5.77 7.52
N GLN A 29 0.38 4.83 7.93
CA GLN A 29 0.56 3.54 7.25
C GLN A 29 -0.29 2.40 7.78
N TYR A 30 -0.78 2.47 9.02
CA TYR A 30 -1.45 1.34 9.67
C TYR A 30 -2.84 1.65 10.22
N ALA A 31 -3.19 2.92 10.47
CA ALA A 31 -4.50 3.25 10.98
C ALA A 31 -5.61 2.96 9.96
N PRO A 32 -6.83 2.62 10.41
CA PRO A 32 -7.96 2.46 9.50
C PRO A 32 -8.33 3.81 8.90
N ILE A 33 -8.81 3.81 7.65
CA ILE A 33 -9.12 5.04 6.91
C ILE A 33 -10.18 5.87 7.61
N GLU A 34 -11.13 5.23 8.29
CA GLU A 34 -12.21 5.89 9.03
C GLU A 34 -11.66 6.77 10.16
N ASN A 35 -10.58 6.34 10.83
CA ASN A 35 -9.93 7.15 11.87
C ASN A 35 -9.13 8.31 11.27
N LEU A 36 -8.46 8.09 10.14
CA LEU A 36 -7.67 9.13 9.46
C LEU A 36 -8.58 10.21 8.88
N ALA A 37 -9.67 9.83 8.21
CA ALA A 37 -10.68 10.73 7.69
C ALA A 37 -11.28 11.62 8.80
N GLY A 38 -11.40 11.09 10.03
CA GLY A 38 -11.85 11.84 11.20
C GLY A 38 -10.93 12.98 11.65
N ARG A 39 -9.68 13.07 11.15
CA ARG A 39 -8.70 14.08 11.57
C ARG A 39 -8.83 15.43 10.84
N SER A 40 -9.78 15.60 9.94
CA SER A 40 -9.98 16.86 9.20
C SER A 40 -10.10 18.10 10.11
N GLN A 41 -9.53 19.24 9.69
CA GLN A 41 -9.62 20.52 10.41
C GLN A 41 -9.89 21.66 9.42
N SER A 42 -10.82 22.57 9.76
CA SER A 42 -11.25 23.64 8.86
C SER A 42 -10.16 24.68 8.54
N ASP A 43 -9.24 24.87 9.48
CA ASP A 43 -8.11 25.80 9.38
C ASP A 43 -6.83 25.15 8.82
N PHE A 44 -6.84 23.83 8.62
CA PHE A 44 -5.77 23.11 7.96
C PHE A 44 -6.34 22.07 6.96
N PRO A 45 -6.96 22.57 5.87
CA PRO A 45 -7.66 21.72 4.91
C PRO A 45 -6.68 20.90 4.06
N GLU A 46 -7.17 19.77 3.58
CA GLU A 46 -6.53 18.96 2.54
C GLU A 46 -6.45 19.75 1.22
N ALA A 47 -5.45 19.43 0.38
CA ALA A 47 -5.37 19.94 -0.98
C ALA A 47 -6.59 19.51 -1.80
N ALA A 48 -6.96 20.31 -2.80
CA ALA A 48 -8.15 20.05 -3.61
C ALA A 48 -8.13 18.70 -4.34
N THR A 49 -6.93 18.18 -4.62
CA THR A 49 -6.66 16.90 -5.30
C THR A 49 -6.49 15.72 -4.33
N PHE A 50 -6.39 15.97 -3.02
CA PHE A 50 -6.23 14.92 -2.02
C PHE A 50 -7.57 14.22 -1.73
N ASN A 51 -7.48 12.92 -1.47
CA ASN A 51 -8.62 12.09 -1.09
C ASN A 51 -8.16 10.88 -0.27
N ILE A 52 -8.40 10.91 1.05
CA ILE A 52 -8.08 9.77 1.94
C ILE A 52 -8.81 8.48 1.53
N GLU A 53 -9.98 8.60 0.90
CA GLU A 53 -10.83 7.50 0.43
C GLU A 53 -10.51 7.07 -1.01
N ASN A 54 -9.34 7.42 -1.55
CA ASN A 54 -8.97 7.08 -2.94
C ASN A 54 -8.75 5.58 -3.21
N GLY A 55 -8.94 4.70 -2.21
CA GLY A 55 -8.64 3.27 -2.27
C GLY A 55 -7.20 2.92 -1.90
N CYS A 56 -6.32 3.91 -1.72
CA CYS A 56 -4.93 3.76 -1.31
C CYS A 56 -4.59 4.67 -0.12
N ARG A 57 -5.57 5.02 0.72
CA ARG A 57 -5.39 5.88 1.90
C ARG A 57 -4.75 7.24 1.57
N GLY A 58 -5.19 7.88 0.49
CA GLY A 58 -4.64 9.15 0.02
C GLY A 58 -3.26 9.07 -0.62
N PHE A 59 -2.57 7.93 -0.55
CA PHE A 59 -1.30 7.75 -1.26
C PHE A 59 -1.57 7.62 -2.76
N VAL A 60 -0.81 8.38 -3.55
CA VAL A 60 -0.77 8.28 -5.01
C VAL A 60 0.62 7.82 -5.44
N TYR A 61 0.75 7.37 -6.69
CA TYR A 61 2.08 7.09 -7.22
C TYR A 61 2.87 8.41 -7.30
N GLU A 62 4.12 8.36 -6.86
CA GLU A 62 5.09 9.45 -6.98
C GLU A 62 6.38 8.92 -7.56
N GLU A 63 7.07 9.76 -8.33
CA GLU A 63 8.39 9.41 -8.85
C GLU A 63 9.36 9.12 -7.67
N GLY A 64 10.06 7.99 -7.76
CA GLY A 64 10.92 7.51 -6.67
C GLY A 64 10.26 6.51 -5.72
N ASN A 65 8.95 6.27 -5.82
CA ASN A 65 8.33 5.13 -5.15
C ASN A 65 8.98 3.80 -5.59
N THR A 66 9.07 2.84 -4.68
CA THR A 66 9.49 1.48 -5.01
C THR A 66 8.45 0.82 -5.92
N VAL A 67 8.88 0.34 -7.08
CA VAL A 67 8.02 -0.36 -8.04
C VAL A 67 8.47 -1.80 -8.17
N THR A 68 7.53 -2.73 -8.04
CA THR A 68 7.81 -4.16 -8.18
C THR A 68 7.46 -4.64 -9.58
N THR A 69 8.42 -5.20 -10.29
CA THR A 69 8.15 -5.84 -11.59
C THR A 69 7.66 -7.27 -11.38
N LEU A 70 6.49 -7.58 -11.90
CA LEU A 70 5.86 -8.89 -11.85
C LEU A 70 5.72 -9.45 -13.28
N ALA A 71 5.78 -10.77 -13.39
CA ALA A 71 5.65 -11.47 -14.67
C ALA A 71 4.24 -12.07 -14.81
N PRO A 72 3.58 -11.93 -15.98
CA PRO A 72 2.29 -12.57 -16.24
C PRO A 72 2.34 -14.09 -15.99
N GLY A 73 1.34 -14.62 -15.30
CA GLY A 73 1.24 -16.04 -14.95
C GLY A 73 2.22 -16.52 -13.88
N ALA A 74 3.11 -15.66 -13.37
CA ALA A 74 4.06 -16.03 -12.34
C ALA A 74 3.48 -15.82 -10.94
N ASP A 75 3.88 -16.71 -10.03
CA ASP A 75 3.64 -16.56 -8.61
C ASP A 75 4.55 -15.49 -8.00
N PHE A 76 4.03 -14.77 -7.02
CA PHE A 76 4.79 -13.82 -6.20
C PHE A 76 4.33 -13.87 -4.74
N GLU A 77 5.27 -13.53 -3.86
CA GLU A 77 5.01 -13.50 -2.42
C GLU A 77 4.30 -12.21 -2.01
N VAL A 78 3.35 -12.36 -1.10
CA VAL A 78 2.69 -11.25 -0.42
C VAL A 78 2.86 -11.44 1.08
N THR A 79 3.38 -10.43 1.76
CA THR A 79 3.58 -10.45 3.22
C THR A 79 2.89 -9.27 3.88
N TRP A 80 2.55 -9.43 5.16
CA TRP A 80 1.92 -8.39 5.96
C TRP A 80 2.20 -8.59 7.45
N ILE A 81 1.85 -7.59 8.24
CA ILE A 81 1.82 -7.64 9.70
C ILE A 81 0.46 -7.16 10.20
N ILE A 82 -0.11 -7.87 11.17
CA ILE A 82 -1.35 -7.49 11.87
C ILE A 82 -1.00 -7.07 13.29
N GLN A 83 -0.97 -5.76 13.54
CA GLN A 83 -0.66 -5.22 14.86
C GLN A 83 -1.85 -5.34 15.82
N ALA A 84 -3.07 -5.14 15.32
CA ALA A 84 -4.31 -5.25 16.07
C ALA A 84 -5.28 -6.15 15.29
N PRO A 85 -5.56 -7.38 15.73
CA PRO A 85 -6.42 -8.28 14.98
C PRO A 85 -7.88 -7.84 15.04
N HIS A 86 -8.47 -7.62 13.87
CA HIS A 86 -9.89 -7.40 13.66
C HIS A 86 -10.39 -8.40 12.60
N PRO A 87 -11.09 -9.47 13.00
CA PRO A 87 -11.55 -10.49 12.06
C PRO A 87 -12.37 -9.86 10.93
N GLY A 88 -12.07 -10.27 9.71
CA GLY A 88 -12.67 -9.71 8.51
C GLY A 88 -12.17 -10.45 7.27
N TYR A 89 -12.23 -9.81 6.12
CA TYR A 89 -11.73 -10.37 4.86
C TYR A 89 -10.59 -9.52 4.30
N MET A 90 -9.75 -10.15 3.47
CA MET A 90 -8.72 -9.48 2.70
C MET A 90 -8.87 -9.78 1.22
N ASN A 91 -8.83 -8.74 0.40
CA ASN A 91 -8.71 -8.84 -1.05
C ASN A 91 -7.38 -8.25 -1.47
N LEU A 92 -6.68 -8.96 -2.35
CA LEU A 92 -5.57 -8.43 -3.12
C LEU A 92 -6.08 -8.18 -4.53
N SER A 93 -6.03 -6.92 -4.95
CA SER A 93 -6.50 -6.50 -6.27
C SER A 93 -5.41 -5.76 -7.03
N ILE A 94 -5.38 -5.93 -8.35
CA ILE A 94 -4.72 -4.99 -9.25
C ILE A 94 -5.66 -3.80 -9.40
N VAL A 95 -5.15 -2.60 -9.16
CA VAL A 95 -5.89 -1.35 -9.30
C VAL A 95 -5.18 -0.42 -10.28
N LYS A 96 -5.97 0.41 -10.96
CA LYS A 96 -5.51 1.43 -11.90
C LYS A 96 -5.90 2.81 -11.40
N PRO A 97 -5.04 3.83 -11.54
CA PRO A 97 -5.41 5.19 -11.21
C PRO A 97 -6.49 5.67 -12.19
N SER A 98 -7.44 6.42 -11.65
CA SER A 98 -8.47 7.16 -12.37
C SER A 98 -8.48 8.57 -11.80
N GLU A 99 -8.71 9.58 -12.63
CA GLU A 99 -8.67 10.98 -12.20
C GLU A 99 -10.01 11.65 -12.51
N ASP A 100 -10.60 12.32 -11.52
CA ASP A 100 -11.80 13.11 -11.73
C ASP A 100 -11.50 14.47 -12.39
N SER A 101 -12.54 15.25 -12.70
CA SER A 101 -12.38 16.54 -13.37
C SER A 101 -11.62 17.61 -12.57
N VAL A 102 -11.38 17.39 -11.27
CA VAL A 102 -10.64 18.32 -10.40
C VAL A 102 -9.28 17.79 -9.99
N GLY A 103 -8.82 16.69 -10.61
CA GLY A 103 -7.50 16.13 -10.38
C GLY A 103 -7.41 15.18 -9.17
N LYS A 104 -8.53 14.73 -8.61
CA LYS A 104 -8.49 13.71 -7.56
C LYS A 104 -8.23 12.35 -8.16
N ILE A 105 -7.13 11.74 -7.76
CA ILE A 105 -6.82 10.36 -8.12
C ILE A 105 -7.61 9.42 -7.22
N THR A 106 -8.29 8.45 -7.82
CA THR A 106 -8.87 7.27 -7.21
C THR A 106 -8.25 6.01 -7.83
N TYR A 107 -8.41 4.87 -7.18
CA TYR A 107 -7.90 3.60 -7.68
C TYR A 107 -9.06 2.64 -7.95
N GLU A 108 -9.32 2.38 -9.23
CA GLU A 108 -10.35 1.46 -9.68
C GLU A 108 -9.81 0.03 -9.71
N ILE A 109 -10.61 -0.92 -9.23
CA ILE A 109 -10.25 -2.34 -9.29
C ILE A 109 -10.26 -2.78 -10.75
N TYR A 110 -9.09 -3.17 -11.26
CA TYR A 110 -8.96 -3.85 -12.53
C TYR A 110 -9.34 -5.32 -12.35
N GLU A 111 -8.77 -5.99 -11.34
CA GLU A 111 -9.05 -7.40 -11.05
C GLU A 111 -8.69 -7.74 -9.60
N THR A 112 -9.54 -8.52 -8.91
CA THR A 112 -9.19 -9.16 -7.64
C THR A 112 -8.55 -10.51 -7.90
N ILE A 113 -7.30 -10.67 -7.47
CA ILE A 113 -6.47 -11.84 -7.80
C ILE A 113 -6.33 -12.82 -6.63
N LEU A 114 -6.66 -12.39 -5.41
CA LEU A 114 -6.73 -13.25 -4.23
C LEU A 114 -7.74 -12.70 -3.23
N SER A 115 -8.51 -13.60 -2.62
CA SER A 115 -9.42 -13.29 -1.51
C SER A 115 -9.19 -14.26 -0.35
N ILE A 116 -9.19 -13.74 0.88
CA ILE A 116 -9.12 -14.50 2.12
C ILE A 116 -10.28 -14.07 3.02
N ASP A 117 -11.29 -14.92 3.15
CA ASP A 117 -12.53 -14.59 3.89
C ASP A 117 -12.35 -14.54 5.41
N SER A 118 -11.43 -15.36 5.95
CA SER A 118 -11.14 -15.44 7.39
C SER A 118 -9.76 -14.85 7.67
N PHE A 119 -9.68 -13.53 7.59
CA PHE A 119 -8.45 -12.76 7.70
C PHE A 119 -8.33 -12.04 9.05
N ALA A 120 -7.09 -11.80 9.49
CA ALA A 120 -6.75 -11.09 10.73
C ALA A 120 -7.48 -11.61 12.00
N THR A 121 -7.75 -12.91 12.06
CA THR A 121 -8.29 -13.58 13.26
C THR A 121 -7.28 -13.66 14.40
N THR A 122 -5.98 -13.51 14.08
CA THR A 122 -4.87 -13.40 15.01
C THR A 122 -3.91 -12.28 14.58
N GLY A 123 -3.13 -11.76 15.52
CA GLY A 123 -2.08 -10.77 15.24
C GLY A 123 -0.76 -11.43 14.79
N GLY A 124 0.22 -10.59 14.42
CA GLY A 124 1.57 -10.99 14.03
C GLY A 124 1.82 -10.94 12.52
N ASP A 125 2.95 -11.51 12.11
CA ASP A 125 3.35 -11.58 10.70
C ASP A 125 2.55 -12.64 9.95
N GLY A 126 2.28 -12.39 8.67
CA GLY A 126 1.62 -13.34 7.78
C GLY A 126 2.15 -13.25 6.36
N SER A 127 1.94 -14.32 5.59
CA SER A 127 2.29 -14.37 4.19
C SER A 127 1.36 -15.29 3.41
N THR A 128 1.32 -15.09 2.09
CA THR A 128 0.68 -15.98 1.12
C THR A 128 1.41 -15.85 -0.22
N THR A 129 1.11 -16.76 -1.13
CA THR A 129 1.46 -16.65 -2.54
C THR A 129 0.23 -16.20 -3.33
N ALA A 130 0.43 -15.27 -4.26
CA ALA A 130 -0.55 -14.89 -5.27
C ALA A 130 0.03 -15.15 -6.67
N THR A 131 -0.84 -15.35 -7.66
CA THR A 131 -0.44 -15.53 -9.05
C THR A 131 -0.87 -14.31 -9.85
N MET A 132 0.06 -13.72 -10.61
CA MET A 132 -0.27 -12.60 -11.51
C MET A 132 -1.07 -13.13 -12.71
N PRO A 133 -2.21 -12.52 -13.10
CA PRO A 133 -2.94 -12.94 -14.29
C PRO A 133 -2.09 -12.83 -15.56
N THR A 134 -2.41 -13.65 -16.56
CA THR A 134 -1.65 -13.70 -17.82
C THR A 134 -2.03 -12.58 -18.80
N ASP A 135 -3.18 -11.95 -18.59
CA ASP A 135 -3.86 -11.02 -19.50
C ASP A 135 -4.07 -9.63 -18.88
N VAL A 136 -3.26 -9.28 -17.87
CA VAL A 136 -3.17 -7.89 -17.41
C VAL A 136 -2.68 -7.02 -18.57
N SER A 137 -3.35 -5.90 -18.80
CA SER A 137 -3.00 -4.91 -19.84
C SER A 137 -2.89 -3.51 -19.24
N GLY A 138 -2.05 -2.63 -19.80
CA GLY A 138 -1.98 -1.24 -19.35
C GLY A 138 -1.34 -1.08 -17.97
N CYS A 139 -0.33 -1.89 -17.66
CA CYS A 139 0.46 -1.86 -16.42
C CYS A 139 1.97 -1.90 -16.75
N GLU A 140 2.40 -1.31 -17.86
CA GLU A 140 3.75 -1.44 -18.40
C GLU A 140 4.76 -0.43 -17.79
N ALA A 141 4.27 0.67 -17.23
CA ALA A 141 5.06 1.71 -16.62
C ALA A 141 4.73 1.92 -15.13
N ALA A 142 5.69 2.51 -14.42
CA ALA A 142 5.48 2.90 -13.04
C ALA A 142 4.33 3.91 -12.93
N GLY A 143 3.44 3.68 -11.97
CA GLY A 143 2.24 4.48 -11.79
C GLY A 143 1.03 4.02 -12.59
N ASP A 144 1.18 3.16 -13.60
CA ASP A 144 0.04 2.63 -14.36
C ASP A 144 -0.86 1.74 -13.50
N CYS A 145 -0.25 0.95 -12.61
CA CYS A 145 -0.95 0.01 -11.75
C CYS A 145 -0.33 -0.10 -10.36
N ALA A 146 -1.17 -0.48 -9.40
CA ALA A 146 -0.73 -0.88 -8.07
C ALA A 146 -1.43 -2.18 -7.64
N LEU A 147 -0.83 -2.90 -6.71
CA LEU A 147 -1.52 -3.91 -5.90
C LEU A 147 -2.14 -3.22 -4.70
N GLN A 148 -3.46 -3.31 -4.58
CA GLN A 148 -4.21 -2.93 -3.40
C GLN A 148 -4.40 -4.16 -2.52
N PHE A 149 -3.78 -4.15 -1.35
CA PHE A 149 -4.11 -5.03 -0.24
C PHE A 149 -5.20 -4.35 0.58
N TYR A 150 -6.43 -4.83 0.44
CA TYR A 150 -7.62 -4.29 1.09
C TYR A 150 -8.06 -5.25 2.18
N TRP A 151 -7.93 -4.85 3.44
CA TRP A 151 -8.51 -5.57 4.57
C TRP A 151 -9.66 -4.78 5.16
N HIS A 152 -10.83 -5.41 5.31
CA HIS A 152 -11.98 -4.82 5.97
C HIS A 152 -12.53 -5.74 7.05
N SER A 153 -12.94 -5.15 8.17
CA SER A 153 -13.63 -5.83 9.26
C SER A 153 -14.99 -5.19 9.51
N ASP A 154 -16.07 -5.92 9.24
CA ASP A 154 -17.43 -5.51 9.59
C ASP A 154 -17.59 -5.34 11.12
N LEU A 155 -16.87 -6.18 11.90
CA LEU A 155 -16.94 -6.17 13.36
C LEU A 155 -16.38 -4.87 13.95
N ALA A 156 -15.31 -4.34 13.36
CA ALA A 156 -14.70 -3.09 13.78
C ALA A 156 -15.27 -1.87 13.03
N GLY A 157 -15.93 -2.08 11.88
CA GLY A 157 -16.32 -1.01 10.97
C GLY A 157 -15.10 -0.26 10.43
N GLN A 158 -14.03 -1.00 10.11
CA GLN A 158 -12.72 -0.44 9.82
C GLN A 158 -12.09 -1.06 8.58
N THR A 159 -11.41 -0.21 7.81
CA THR A 159 -10.80 -0.57 6.53
C THR A 159 -9.34 -0.15 6.47
N TYR A 160 -8.50 -1.06 5.99
CA TYR A 160 -7.05 -0.95 5.96
C TYR A 160 -6.51 -1.24 4.55
N PRO A 161 -6.65 -0.29 3.60
CA PRO A 161 -6.05 -0.40 2.29
C PRO A 161 -4.58 -0.02 2.35
N THR A 162 -3.73 -0.78 1.68
CA THR A 162 -2.33 -0.42 1.39
C THR A 162 -2.03 -0.72 -0.07
N CYS A 163 -1.32 0.18 -0.74
CA CYS A 163 -1.01 0.03 -2.16
C CYS A 163 0.51 -0.08 -2.39
N ALA A 164 0.92 -0.98 -3.27
CA ALA A 164 2.29 -1.11 -3.75
C ALA A 164 2.32 -0.96 -5.27
N ASP A 165 3.21 -0.14 -5.79
CA ASP A 165 3.30 0.12 -7.22
C ASP A 165 3.90 -1.08 -7.95
N ILE A 166 3.31 -1.44 -9.09
CA ILE A 166 3.75 -2.59 -9.89
C ILE A 166 3.91 -2.26 -11.36
N ILE A 167 4.78 -3.02 -12.03
CA ILE A 167 4.82 -3.15 -13.48
C ILE A 167 4.55 -4.61 -13.81
N VAL A 168 3.68 -4.89 -14.78
CA VAL A 168 3.46 -6.24 -15.30
C VAL A 168 4.13 -6.36 -16.66
N SER A 169 5.28 -7.03 -16.68
CA SER A 169 6.12 -7.18 -17.87
C SER A 169 5.36 -7.87 -19.02
N GLY A 170 5.23 -7.21 -20.18
CA GLY A 170 4.55 -7.78 -21.35
C GLY A 170 3.02 -7.62 -21.38
N SER A 171 2.44 -6.83 -20.48
CA SER A 171 1.00 -6.50 -20.46
C SER A 171 0.48 -5.81 -21.75
N GLY A 172 1.37 -5.25 -22.56
CA GLY A 172 1.01 -4.55 -23.81
C GLY A 172 0.68 -5.45 -25.01
N ALA A 173 0.71 -6.77 -24.87
CA ALA A 173 0.46 -7.70 -25.97
C ALA A 173 -0.96 -8.28 -25.93
N ALA A 174 -1.93 -7.52 -26.42
CA ALA A 174 -3.14 -8.11 -26.98
C ALA A 174 -2.76 -8.90 -28.26
N THR A 175 -2.16 -10.08 -28.08
CA THR A 175 -1.94 -11.01 -29.19
C THR A 175 -3.29 -11.63 -29.50
N THR A 176 -3.97 -11.06 -30.48
CA THR A 176 -4.96 -11.81 -31.26
C THR A 176 -4.23 -12.99 -31.90
N THR A 177 -4.23 -14.13 -31.21
CA THR A 177 -3.75 -15.40 -31.75
C THR A 177 -4.69 -15.83 -32.86
N THR A 178 -4.47 -15.29 -34.06
CA THR A 178 -4.99 -15.87 -35.29
C THR A 178 -4.19 -17.14 -35.52
N THR A 179 -4.77 -18.28 -35.14
CA THR A 179 -4.27 -19.62 -35.42
C THR A 179 -4.01 -19.76 -36.92
N THR A 180 -2.76 -19.61 -37.34
CA THR A 180 -2.32 -20.02 -38.67
C THR A 180 -1.66 -21.39 -38.52
N ALA A 181 -2.24 -22.37 -39.20
CA ALA A 181 -1.83 -23.77 -39.21
C ALA A 181 -0.34 -23.94 -39.60
N PRO A 182 0.36 -24.98 -39.07
CA PRO A 182 1.77 -25.18 -39.36
C PRO A 182 1.95 -25.62 -40.81
N THR A 183 2.78 -24.89 -41.55
CA THR A 183 3.26 -25.36 -42.85
C THR A 183 4.52 -26.20 -42.61
N THR A 184 4.46 -27.46 -43.00
CA THR A 184 5.53 -28.45 -42.93
C THR A 184 6.78 -27.96 -43.65
N ALA A 185 7.88 -27.74 -42.92
CA ALA A 185 9.21 -27.51 -43.51
C ALA A 185 10.02 -28.81 -43.48
N THR A 186 10.47 -29.20 -44.66
CA THR A 186 11.19 -30.43 -44.97
C THR A 186 12.62 -30.41 -44.42
N THR A 187 13.00 -31.54 -43.82
CA THR A 187 14.33 -31.90 -43.33
C THR A 187 15.39 -31.88 -44.43
N THR A 188 16.54 -31.26 -44.20
CA THR A 188 17.79 -31.60 -44.91
C THR A 188 18.99 -31.38 -43.99
N ALA A 189 19.78 -32.42 -43.79
CA ALA A 189 21.13 -32.43 -43.22
C ALA A 189 21.90 -33.62 -43.83
N PRO A 190 23.24 -33.71 -43.76
CA PRO A 190 24.26 -32.69 -43.47
C PRO A 190 25.32 -32.59 -44.60
N THR A 191 26.17 -31.55 -44.59
CA THR A 191 27.41 -31.56 -45.40
C THR A 191 28.61 -31.29 -44.51
N THR A 192 29.54 -32.25 -44.53
CA THR A 192 30.83 -32.29 -43.84
C THR A 192 31.80 -31.26 -44.42
N ALA A 193 32.52 -30.53 -43.55
CA ALA A 193 33.73 -29.81 -43.95
C ALA A 193 34.83 -29.97 -42.89
N THR A 194 36.03 -30.20 -43.38
CA THR A 194 37.22 -30.69 -42.70
C THR A 194 38.26 -29.56 -42.55
N THR A 195 38.84 -29.45 -41.34
CA THR A 195 40.22 -29.01 -40.98
C THR A 195 40.75 -27.62 -41.40
N THR A 196 41.15 -26.80 -40.41
CA THR A 196 42.58 -26.42 -40.18
C THR A 196 42.79 -25.79 -38.79
N ALA A 197 43.83 -26.26 -38.07
CA ALA A 197 44.42 -25.62 -36.89
C ALA A 197 45.29 -24.41 -37.32
N PRO A 198 45.66 -23.46 -36.43
CA PRO A 198 46.89 -23.69 -35.64
C PRO A 198 47.04 -22.93 -34.29
N THR A 199 48.03 -23.42 -33.53
CA THR A 199 49.00 -22.77 -32.61
C THR A 199 48.60 -22.03 -31.31
N THR A 200 49.19 -22.60 -30.26
CA THR A 200 49.51 -22.16 -28.90
C THR A 200 50.16 -20.77 -28.78
N ALA A 201 49.77 -20.02 -27.75
CA ALA A 201 50.62 -19.04 -27.08
C ALA A 201 50.35 -19.06 -25.57
N THR A 202 51.31 -19.63 -24.84
CA THR A 202 51.58 -19.46 -23.40
C THR A 202 52.00 -18.01 -23.14
N THR A 203 51.74 -17.43 -21.95
CA THR A 203 52.66 -16.49 -21.22
C THR A 203 52.05 -15.99 -19.89
N THR A 204 52.68 -16.48 -18.81
CA THR A 204 52.97 -15.94 -17.45
C THR A 204 52.04 -15.03 -16.65
N ALA A 205 51.85 -15.46 -15.40
CA ALA A 205 51.53 -14.68 -14.20
C ALA A 205 52.67 -13.75 -13.75
N PRO A 206 52.41 -12.75 -12.89
CA PRO A 206 53.40 -12.22 -11.98
C PRO A 206 53.09 -12.51 -10.50
N THR A 207 54.16 -12.88 -9.82
CA THR A 207 54.33 -13.11 -8.38
C THR A 207 54.51 -11.78 -7.62
N ALA A 208 54.13 -11.79 -6.35
CA ALA A 208 54.29 -10.75 -5.34
C ALA A 208 55.75 -10.35 -5.03
N ALA A 209 55.95 -9.12 -4.55
CA ALA A 209 56.96 -8.79 -3.54
C ALA A 209 56.62 -7.48 -2.81
N SER A 210 56.78 -7.53 -1.50
CA SER A 210 56.61 -6.51 -0.47
C SER A 210 57.75 -5.48 -0.41
N GLU A 211 57.51 -4.36 0.28
CA GLU A 211 58.39 -3.64 1.24
C GLU A 211 57.54 -2.46 1.78
N GLU A 212 57.14 -2.40 3.06
CA GLU A 212 57.88 -2.11 4.31
C GLU A 212 58.25 -0.61 4.50
N GLY A 213 57.87 -0.06 5.66
CA GLY A 213 58.10 1.33 6.11
C GLY A 213 56.92 1.85 6.95
N SER A 214 56.75 1.43 8.21
CA SER A 214 57.35 1.94 9.46
C SER A 214 56.54 3.06 10.14
N ALA A 215 55.97 2.71 11.32
CA ALA A 215 55.84 3.40 12.63
C ALA A 215 55.56 4.94 12.67
N GLU A 216 54.87 5.54 13.64
CA GLU A 216 54.42 5.20 15.00
C GLU A 216 53.46 6.31 15.50
N THR A 217 52.82 6.05 16.64
CA THR A 217 52.29 6.97 17.68
C THR A 217 50.88 7.56 17.55
N GLY A 218 50.04 7.18 18.53
CA GLY A 218 49.42 8.20 19.38
C GLY A 218 47.95 8.01 19.74
N ALA A 219 47.71 7.74 21.02
CA ALA A 219 46.54 8.11 21.81
C ALA A 219 45.24 7.29 21.67
N GLU A 220 45.19 6.29 22.53
CA GLU A 220 44.01 5.81 23.27
C GLU A 220 43.22 6.99 23.87
N ALA A 221 41.92 7.06 23.59
CA ALA A 221 40.98 7.93 24.29
C ALA A 221 39.70 7.14 24.60
N THR A 222 39.70 6.50 25.76
CA THR A 222 38.53 5.98 26.45
C THR A 222 37.61 7.15 26.81
N THR A 223 36.42 7.20 26.22
CA THR A 223 35.37 8.14 26.63
C THR A 223 34.26 7.36 27.33
N THR A 224 34.14 7.63 28.63
CA THR A 224 33.11 7.15 29.54
C THR A 224 31.76 7.76 29.16
N ALA A 225 30.76 6.89 28.95
CA ALA A 225 29.37 7.29 28.77
C ALA A 225 28.78 7.76 30.12
N PRO A 226 28.05 8.89 30.18
CA PRO A 226 27.38 9.31 31.39
C PRO A 226 26.06 8.55 31.57
N THR A 227 25.90 7.97 32.76
CA THR A 227 24.68 7.31 33.23
C THR A 227 23.57 8.34 33.44
N ALA A 228 22.51 8.28 32.63
CA ALA A 228 21.32 9.10 32.82
C ALA A 228 20.38 8.45 33.85
N THR A 229 20.33 8.99 35.06
CA THR A 229 19.30 8.69 36.06
C THR A 229 18.03 9.46 35.69
N THR A 230 17.03 8.76 35.16
CA THR A 230 15.69 9.32 34.96
C THR A 230 14.83 9.00 36.18
N ALA A 231 14.49 10.04 36.94
CA ALA A 231 13.53 9.96 38.03
C ALA A 231 12.10 9.82 37.48
N ALA A 232 11.33 8.89 38.06
CA ALA A 232 9.93 8.66 37.72
C ALA A 232 9.05 9.84 38.18
N PRO A 233 8.12 10.35 37.35
CA PRO A 233 7.16 11.35 37.78
C PRO A 233 6.08 10.72 38.67
N THR A 234 5.80 11.36 39.80
CA THR A 234 4.75 10.99 40.74
C THR A 234 3.38 11.37 40.16
N ALA A 235 2.51 10.38 39.95
CA ALA A 235 1.13 10.59 39.54
C ALA A 235 0.33 11.27 40.66
N THR A 236 -0.19 12.48 40.41
CA THR A 236 -1.23 13.11 41.22
C THR A 236 -2.54 13.07 40.45
N THR A 237 -3.36 12.06 40.72
CA THR A 237 -4.72 11.95 40.19
C THR A 237 -5.67 12.66 41.16
N ALA A 238 -6.02 13.91 40.86
CA ALA A 238 -7.17 14.56 41.46
C ALA A 238 -8.42 14.22 40.63
N ALA A 239 -9.40 13.57 41.25
CA ALA A 239 -10.68 13.24 40.64
C ALA A 239 -11.55 14.52 40.52
N PRO A 240 -12.15 14.82 39.35
CA PRO A 240 -13.14 15.89 39.27
C PRO A 240 -14.50 15.41 39.81
N ALA A 241 -15.10 16.24 40.66
CA ALA A 241 -16.44 16.03 41.20
C ALA A 241 -17.51 16.23 40.12
N ALA A 242 -18.37 15.22 39.95
CA ALA A 242 -19.53 15.29 39.08
C ALA A 242 -20.58 16.26 39.64
N THR A 243 -20.89 17.33 38.90
CA THR A 243 -22.04 18.19 39.18
C THR A 243 -23.21 17.69 38.35
N ALA A 244 -24.21 17.08 39.02
CA ALA A 244 -25.44 16.63 38.40
C ALA A 244 -26.33 17.84 38.04
N ALA A 245 -26.57 18.05 36.74
CA ALA A 245 -27.56 19.01 36.25
C ALA A 245 -28.96 18.38 36.27
N THR A 246 -29.92 19.11 36.82
CA THR A 246 -31.34 18.76 36.90
C THR A 246 -32.04 19.05 35.56
N PRO A 247 -32.80 18.12 34.95
CA PRO A 247 -33.56 18.42 33.73
C PRO A 247 -34.85 19.19 34.07
N THR A 248 -35.01 20.37 33.46
CA THR A 248 -36.27 21.13 33.49
C THR A 248 -37.14 20.64 32.34
N ALA A 249 -38.25 19.97 32.67
CA ALA A 249 -39.25 19.55 31.69
C ALA A 249 -40.06 20.77 31.21
N THR A 250 -40.01 21.07 29.92
CA THR A 250 -40.90 22.03 29.26
C THR A 250 -42.06 21.28 28.64
N THR A 251 -43.27 21.49 29.16
CA THR A 251 -44.53 20.98 28.61
C THR A 251 -44.96 21.88 27.45
N ALA A 252 -44.97 21.32 26.22
CA ALA A 252 -45.60 21.95 25.07
C ALA A 252 -47.05 21.45 24.92
N ALA A 253 -47.99 22.40 24.80
CA ALA A 253 -49.40 22.16 24.50
C ALA A 253 -49.60 21.90 22.99
N PRO A 254 -50.58 21.07 22.56
CA PRO A 254 -50.89 20.91 21.15
C PRO A 254 -51.93 21.93 20.66
N GLU A 255 -51.62 22.60 19.56
CA GLU A 255 -52.59 23.33 18.73
C GLU A 255 -53.50 22.35 17.98
N ALA A 256 -54.80 22.56 18.09
CA ALA A 256 -55.82 21.83 17.34
C ALA A 256 -56.17 22.61 16.06
N THR A 257 -55.74 22.12 14.90
CA THR A 257 -56.27 22.53 13.59
C THR A 257 -57.54 21.75 13.29
N THR A 258 -58.67 22.45 13.23
CA THR A 258 -59.94 21.96 12.69
C THR A 258 -60.05 22.36 11.22
N GLY A 259 -60.33 21.40 10.34
CA GLY A 259 -60.80 21.71 8.99
C GLY A 259 -60.56 20.63 7.95
N ALA A 260 -61.51 19.71 7.77
CA ALA A 260 -61.88 19.21 6.45
C ALA A 260 -63.23 18.48 6.50
N LYS A 261 -64.21 19.07 5.82
CA LYS A 261 -65.49 18.46 5.45
C LYS A 261 -65.24 17.43 4.36
N CYS A 262 -65.84 16.23 4.46
CA CYS A 262 -66.13 15.43 3.28
C CYS A 262 -67.45 14.69 3.42
N THR A 263 -68.17 14.68 2.31
CA THR A 263 -69.62 14.56 2.18
C THR A 263 -70.05 13.11 1.99
N ARG A 264 -71.24 12.79 2.47
CA ARG A 264 -71.99 11.53 2.23
C ARG A 264 -72.02 11.14 0.74
N ARG A 265 -71.87 9.83 0.46
CA ARG A 265 -72.68 9.11 -0.53
C ARG A 265 -73.14 7.78 0.03
N ARG A 266 -74.45 7.56 -0.11
CA ARG A 266 -75.14 6.29 0.14
C ARG A 266 -74.85 5.33 -1.02
N ASN A 267 -74.64 4.06 -0.70
CA ASN A 267 -75.49 2.95 -1.11
C ASN A 267 -75.34 1.83 -0.08
#